data_AF-A0A2J6Q0I8-F1
#
_entry.id   AF-A0A2J6Q0I8-F1
#
_cell.length_a   1.000
_cell.length_b   1.000
_cell.length_c   1.000
_cell.angle_alpha   90.00
_cell.angle_beta   90.00
_cell.angle_gamma   90.00
#
_symmetry.space_group_name_H-M   'P 1'
#
loop_
_entity.id
_entity.type
_entity.pdbx_description
1 polymer ?
#
loop_
_entity_poly.entity_id
_entity_poly.type
_entity_poly.pdbx_seq_one_letter_code
_entity_poly.pdbx_strand_id
1 'polypeptide(L)'
;MRVTGLLQVFLLLTLSALGLAASLPNGRPNPDGLTVRTAPERDYTIGKMGFKGLIGGHYFELNGTIQTGLFCWPVPGQPWGPTYHDDVTDSVQGIRSIYSNLCYFPPGPGVCAPLTCTANTQLMVCNDNNYEIVLECGATLGDMAQAINDNCNNNGLTGGQQFNALNYNLYTDWRNNC
;
A
#
# COMPACT_ATOMS: atom_id res chain seq x y z
N MET A 1 -23.61 -55.03 41.02
CA MET A 1 -23.89 -53.57 41.05
C MET A 1 -22.63 -52.84 40.62
N ARG A 2 -22.57 -52.37 39.37
CA ARG A 2 -21.49 -51.56 38.81
C ARG A 2 -22.14 -50.31 38.23
N VAL A 3 -22.25 -49.27 39.05
CA VAL A 3 -22.82 -47.97 38.69
C VAL A 3 -21.72 -46.92 38.86
N THR A 4 -20.72 -46.94 37.98
CA THR A 4 -19.60 -45.98 38.06
C THR A 4 -19.18 -45.39 36.70
N GLY A 5 -19.62 -45.94 35.56
CA GLY A 5 -19.20 -45.45 34.24
C GLY A 5 -20.01 -44.28 33.68
N LEU A 6 -21.31 -44.18 34.00
CA LEU A 6 -22.21 -43.21 33.39
C LEU A 6 -22.11 -41.79 33.98
N LEU A 7 -21.63 -41.67 35.23
CA LEU A 7 -21.53 -40.36 35.90
C LEU A 7 -20.31 -39.54 35.42
N GLN A 8 -19.26 -40.21 34.93
CA GLN A 8 -18.01 -39.56 34.50
C GLN A 8 -18.13 -38.92 33.11
N VAL A 9 -18.96 -39.48 32.22
CA VAL A 9 -19.16 -38.94 30.86
C VAL A 9 -20.03 -37.67 30.89
N PHE A 10 -21.00 -37.59 31.80
CA PHE A 10 -21.83 -36.39 31.95
C PHE A 10 -21.08 -35.18 32.53
N LEU A 11 -20.07 -35.39 33.36
CA LEU A 11 -19.29 -34.30 33.96
C LEU A 11 -18.31 -33.64 32.97
N LEU A 12 -17.88 -34.36 31.93
CA LEU A 12 -16.98 -33.84 30.89
C LEU A 12 -17.70 -33.06 29.78
N LEU A 13 -18.98 -33.36 29.54
CA LEU A 13 -19.81 -32.66 28.55
C LEU A 13 -20.39 -31.34 29.04
N THR A 14 -20.45 -31.09 30.36
CA THR A 14 -20.92 -29.82 30.92
C THR A 14 -19.81 -28.77 31.05
N LEU A 15 -18.52 -29.17 31.14
CA LEU A 15 -17.40 -28.23 31.22
C LEU A 15 -16.96 -27.65 29.86
N SER A 16 -17.40 -28.22 28.74
CA SER A 16 -17.02 -27.76 27.39
C SER A 16 -17.90 -26.61 26.84
N ALA A 17 -18.97 -26.22 27.55
CA ALA A 17 -19.84 -25.12 27.14
C ALA A 17 -19.46 -23.74 27.73
N LEU A 18 -18.37 -23.63 28.50
CA LEU A 18 -17.93 -22.37 29.13
C LEU A 18 -16.82 -21.62 28.39
N GLY A 19 -16.53 -21.97 27.13
CA GLY A 19 -15.50 -21.30 26.33
C GLY A 19 -16.07 -20.34 25.28
N LEU A 20 -15.84 -19.04 25.48
CA LEU A 20 -15.99 -17.93 24.53
C LEU A 20 -17.41 -17.34 24.35
N ALA A 21 -17.94 -16.76 25.43
CA ALA A 21 -18.63 -15.47 25.27
C ALA A 21 -17.55 -14.38 25.25
N ALA A 22 -17.11 -13.98 24.05
CA ALA A 22 -16.38 -12.73 23.88
C ALA A 22 -17.35 -11.60 24.28
N SER A 23 -17.18 -11.06 25.48
CA SER A 23 -17.93 -9.90 25.93
C SER A 23 -17.52 -8.70 25.08
N LEU A 24 -18.34 -8.38 24.09
CA LEU A 24 -18.38 -7.00 23.60
C LEU A 24 -18.80 -6.13 24.79
N PRO A 25 -18.05 -5.06 25.11
CA PRO A 25 -18.41 -4.18 26.21
C PRO A 25 -19.80 -3.60 25.94
N ASN A 26 -20.77 -4.05 26.73
CA ASN A 26 -22.10 -3.48 26.76
C ASN A 26 -22.00 -1.99 27.11
N GLY A 27 -22.11 -1.15 26.09
CA GLY A 27 -22.95 0.05 26.11
C GLY A 27 -22.80 1.01 27.28
N ARG A 28 -21.56 1.31 27.73
CA ARG A 28 -21.29 2.59 28.38
C ARG A 28 -20.62 3.52 27.36
N PRO A 29 -21.13 4.74 27.13
CA PRO A 29 -20.40 5.72 26.35
C PRO A 29 -19.13 6.06 27.13
N ASN A 30 -18.01 5.46 26.73
CA ASN A 30 -16.71 5.98 27.07
C ASN A 30 -16.52 7.22 26.18
N PRO A 31 -16.29 8.43 26.73
CA PRO A 31 -16.05 9.61 25.91
C PRO A 31 -14.83 9.47 25.00
N ASP A 32 -13.92 8.54 25.29
CA ASP A 32 -12.66 8.35 24.57
C ASP A 32 -12.60 7.05 23.73
N GLY A 33 -13.76 6.40 23.50
CA GLY A 33 -13.86 5.19 22.68
C GLY A 33 -14.25 5.50 21.23
N LEU A 34 -13.46 5.02 20.26
CA LEU A 34 -13.81 5.06 18.84
C LEU A 34 -15.12 4.31 18.61
N THR A 35 -16.19 5.05 18.33
CA THR A 35 -17.49 4.48 17.97
C THR A 35 -17.61 4.38 16.46
N VAL A 36 -17.51 3.16 15.92
CA VAL A 36 -17.87 2.91 14.52
C VAL A 36 -19.38 2.91 14.43
N ARG A 37 -19.95 4.06 14.05
CA ARG A 37 -21.39 4.16 13.75
C ARG A 37 -21.64 3.55 12.38
N THR A 38 -22.12 2.31 12.34
CA THR A 38 -22.76 1.75 11.15
C THR A 38 -24.18 2.31 11.06
N ALA A 39 -24.31 3.54 10.55
CA ALA A 39 -25.61 4.07 10.18
C ALA A 39 -26.10 3.39 8.89
N PRO A 40 -27.41 3.11 8.75
CA PRO A 40 -27.95 2.48 7.55
C PRO A 40 -27.92 3.45 6.37
N GLU A 41 -27.13 3.10 5.36
CA GLU A 41 -27.32 3.33 3.93
C GLU A 41 -28.22 4.54 3.58
N ARG A 42 -27.67 5.75 3.73
CA ARG A 42 -28.18 6.94 3.04
C ARG A 42 -27.00 7.72 2.44
N ASP A 43 -26.94 7.75 1.11
CA ASP A 43 -26.23 8.71 0.26
C ASP A 43 -24.92 9.28 0.82
N TYR A 44 -24.01 8.41 1.25
CA TYR A 44 -22.62 8.83 1.43
C TYR A 44 -22.04 8.95 0.03
N THR A 45 -21.87 10.18 -0.47
CA THR A 45 -20.94 10.41 -1.57
C THR A 45 -19.57 9.93 -1.11
N ILE A 46 -19.03 8.91 -1.79
CA ILE A 46 -17.65 8.46 -1.57
C ILE A 46 -16.74 9.65 -1.89
N GLY A 47 -16.35 10.38 -0.85
CA GLY A 47 -15.45 11.52 -0.91
C GLY A 47 -14.06 11.14 -0.42
N LYS A 48 -13.08 12.01 -0.66
CA LYS A 48 -11.70 11.86 -0.18
C LYS A 48 -11.72 11.60 1.33
N MET A 49 -11.14 10.49 1.79
CA MET A 49 -11.04 10.20 3.22
C MET A 49 -9.98 11.14 3.81
N GLY A 50 -10.44 12.25 4.36
CA GLY A 50 -9.62 13.18 5.12
C GLY A 50 -9.60 12.80 6.59
N PHE A 51 -8.43 12.73 7.22
CA PHE A 51 -8.30 12.71 8.67
C PHE A 51 -7.39 13.85 9.09
N LYS A 52 -7.82 14.68 10.05
CA LYS A 52 -6.93 15.63 10.74
C LYS A 52 -7.17 15.47 12.23
N GLY A 53 -6.14 15.11 12.98
CA GLY A 53 -6.30 14.90 14.41
C GLY A 53 -5.11 14.25 15.08
N LEU A 54 -5.24 14.09 16.40
CA LEU A 54 -4.23 13.43 17.22
C LEU A 54 -4.50 11.92 17.27
N ILE A 55 -3.49 11.11 16.98
CA ILE A 55 -3.50 9.66 17.26
C ILE A 55 -2.34 9.40 18.22
N GLY A 56 -2.66 8.96 19.44
CA GLY A 56 -1.63 8.74 20.47
C GLY A 56 -0.84 9.99 20.86
N GLY A 57 -1.44 11.19 20.79
CA GLY A 57 -0.77 12.44 21.12
C GLY A 57 0.07 13.06 19.99
N HIS A 58 0.16 12.40 18.83
CA HIS A 58 0.84 12.92 17.65
C HIS A 58 -0.18 13.43 16.63
N TYR A 59 0.08 14.59 16.03
CA TYR A 59 -0.80 15.19 15.03
C TYR A 59 -0.59 14.53 13.67
N PHE A 60 -1.67 14.01 13.10
CA PHE A 60 -1.71 13.41 11.77
C PHE A 60 -2.68 14.18 10.88
N GLU A 61 -2.25 14.42 9.65
CA GLU A 61 -3.10 14.89 8.55
C GLU A 61 -3.04 13.88 7.40
N LEU A 62 -4.11 13.12 7.22
CA LEU A 62 -4.38 12.35 6.02
C LEU A 62 -5.23 13.22 5.10
N ASN A 63 -4.60 13.92 4.17
CA ASN A 63 -5.29 14.70 3.14
C ASN A 63 -5.21 13.94 1.81
N GLY A 64 -5.98 12.85 1.69
CA GLY A 64 -5.88 11.93 0.56
C GLY A 64 -7.21 11.65 -0.15
N THR A 65 -7.21 11.84 -1.47
CA THR A 65 -7.96 10.95 -2.37
C THR A 65 -7.42 9.53 -2.21
N ILE A 66 -8.27 8.49 -2.26
CA ILE A 66 -7.83 7.11 -2.59
C ILE A 66 -7.47 7.03 -4.09
N GLN A 67 -6.74 8.02 -4.59
CA GLN A 67 -6.20 8.04 -5.94
C GLN A 67 -4.71 8.15 -5.74
N THR A 68 -3.99 7.08 -6.08
CA THR A 68 -2.56 7.10 -6.43
C THR A 68 -1.69 7.94 -5.50
N GLY A 69 -1.16 7.34 -4.43
CA GLY A 69 -0.26 8.04 -3.51
C GLY A 69 1.10 8.31 -4.17
N LEU A 70 1.52 9.57 -4.24
CA LEU A 70 2.87 9.94 -4.65
C LEU A 70 3.67 10.37 -3.41
N PHE A 71 4.83 9.75 -3.21
CA PHE A 71 5.77 10.10 -2.16
C PHE A 71 7.08 10.56 -2.77
N CYS A 72 7.52 11.76 -2.42
CA CYS A 72 8.77 12.33 -2.89
C CYS A 72 9.88 12.13 -1.87
N TRP A 73 11.10 11.87 -2.36
CA TRP A 73 12.29 11.84 -1.54
C TRP A 73 12.50 13.20 -0.84
N PRO A 74 12.95 13.21 0.44
CA PRO A 74 13.28 12.06 1.28
C PRO A 74 12.07 11.49 2.05
N VAL A 75 11.96 10.16 2.09
CA VAL A 75 11.03 9.43 2.98
C VAL A 75 11.81 8.48 3.88
N PRO A 76 11.77 8.66 5.22
CA PRO A 76 12.48 7.77 6.14
C PRO A 76 12.04 6.31 6.01
N GLY A 77 13.01 5.39 5.96
CA GLY A 77 12.76 3.94 5.92
C GLY A 77 12.46 3.35 4.53
N GLN A 78 12.45 4.18 3.48
CA GLN A 78 12.33 3.70 2.11
C GLN A 78 13.70 3.26 1.55
N PRO A 79 13.74 2.25 0.65
CA PRO A 79 15.00 1.71 0.12
C PRO A 79 15.63 2.58 -0.99
N TRP A 80 14.91 3.58 -1.49
CA TRP A 80 15.30 4.39 -2.64
C TRP A 80 15.82 5.78 -2.27
N GLY A 81 16.81 6.24 -3.03
CA GLY A 81 17.46 7.54 -2.87
C GLY A 81 17.03 8.59 -3.91
N PRO A 82 17.68 9.77 -3.91
CA PRO A 82 17.57 10.70 -5.00
C PRO A 82 18.37 10.21 -6.21
N THR A 83 17.91 10.57 -7.40
CA THR A 83 18.60 10.45 -8.69
C THR A 83 18.56 11.81 -9.41
N TYR A 84 19.22 11.97 -10.56
CA TYR A 84 19.13 13.22 -11.33
C TYR A 84 17.81 13.32 -12.10
N HIS A 85 17.24 14.52 -12.13
CA HIS A 85 15.99 14.81 -12.85
C HIS A 85 16.08 14.52 -14.35
N ASP A 86 17.23 14.83 -14.95
CA ASP A 86 17.49 14.59 -16.36
C ASP A 86 17.62 13.08 -16.65
N ASP A 87 18.27 12.32 -15.75
CA ASP A 87 18.41 10.86 -15.88
C ASP A 87 17.06 10.12 -15.80
N VAL A 88 16.12 10.61 -14.97
CA VAL A 88 14.75 10.11 -14.96
C VAL A 88 14.02 10.49 -16.25
N THR A 89 14.26 11.68 -16.79
CA THR A 89 13.70 12.10 -18.08
C THR A 89 14.13 11.14 -19.19
N ASP A 90 15.41 10.78 -19.24
CA ASP A 90 15.95 9.81 -20.19
C ASP A 90 15.35 8.41 -19.97
N SER A 91 15.17 7.98 -18.72
CA SER A 91 14.52 6.71 -18.39
C SER A 91 13.06 6.66 -18.84
N VAL A 92 12.31 7.76 -18.66
CA VAL A 92 10.91 7.90 -19.12
C VAL A 92 10.85 7.85 -20.64
N GLN A 93 11.74 8.55 -21.34
CA GLN A 93 11.81 8.51 -22.81
C GLN A 93 12.14 7.10 -23.31
N GLY A 94 13.09 6.41 -22.66
CA GLY A 94 13.45 5.03 -22.97
C GLY A 94 12.25 4.09 -22.87
N ILE A 95 11.50 4.13 -21.76
CA ILE A 95 10.31 3.28 -21.59
C ILE A 95 9.18 3.68 -22.54
N ARG A 96 8.98 4.97 -22.80
CA ARG A 96 7.97 5.42 -23.78
C ARG A 96 8.30 4.95 -25.20
N SER A 97 9.57 4.75 -25.57
CA SER A 97 9.92 4.22 -26.89
C SER A 97 9.35 2.82 -27.18
N ILE A 98 8.94 2.08 -26.13
CA ILE A 98 8.37 0.73 -26.21
C ILE A 98 6.87 0.69 -25.87
N TYR A 99 6.12 1.74 -26.23
CA TYR A 99 4.70 1.96 -25.89
C TYR A 99 3.78 0.74 -26.01
N SER A 100 4.00 -0.15 -26.98
CA SER A 100 3.14 -1.31 -27.25
C SER A 100 3.61 -2.63 -26.61
N ASN A 101 4.70 -2.60 -25.82
CA ASN A 101 5.20 -3.79 -25.16
C ASN A 101 4.52 -3.99 -23.80
N LEU A 102 4.25 -5.26 -23.49
CA LEU A 102 3.75 -5.69 -22.19
C LEU A 102 4.90 -6.05 -21.27
N CYS A 103 4.85 -5.53 -20.05
CA CYS A 103 5.76 -5.83 -18.96
C CYS A 103 5.07 -6.77 -17.97
N TYR A 104 5.77 -7.84 -17.61
CA TYR A 104 5.29 -8.87 -16.70
C TYR A 104 6.02 -8.75 -15.38
N PHE A 105 5.28 -8.66 -14.28
CA PHE A 105 5.86 -8.59 -12.94
C PHE A 105 5.33 -9.72 -12.07
N PRO A 106 6.23 -10.46 -11.39
CA PRO A 106 5.88 -11.65 -10.65
C PRO A 106 4.85 -11.36 -9.55
N PRO A 107 4.10 -12.38 -9.09
CA PRO A 107 3.21 -12.24 -7.95
C PRO A 107 3.95 -11.75 -6.71
N GLY A 108 3.32 -10.83 -5.98
CA GLY A 108 3.73 -10.36 -4.65
C GLY A 108 3.02 -11.10 -3.51
N PRO A 109 2.85 -10.46 -2.33
CA PRO A 109 3.08 -9.03 -2.05
C PRO A 109 4.54 -8.65 -1.81
N GLY A 110 4.89 -7.38 -2.09
CA GLY A 110 6.22 -6.82 -1.80
C GLY A 110 7.35 -7.31 -2.70
N VAL A 111 7.01 -7.91 -3.86
CA VAL A 111 8.01 -8.37 -4.83
C VAL A 111 8.23 -7.26 -5.85
N CYS A 112 9.47 -6.76 -5.88
CA CYS A 112 9.87 -5.69 -6.80
C CYS A 112 10.81 -6.24 -7.88
N ALA A 113 10.59 -5.80 -9.11
CA ALA A 113 11.43 -6.15 -10.25
C ALA A 113 11.83 -4.91 -11.06
N PRO A 114 13.03 -4.94 -11.67
CA PRO A 114 13.52 -3.82 -12.46
C PRO A 114 12.74 -3.69 -13.77
N LEU A 115 12.28 -2.48 -14.06
CA LEU A 115 11.67 -2.11 -15.33
C LEU A 115 12.72 -1.63 -16.33
N THR A 116 13.55 -0.66 -15.93
CA THR A 116 14.68 -0.18 -16.73
C THR A 116 15.84 0.21 -15.83
N CYS A 117 17.02 0.26 -16.43
CA CYS A 117 18.21 0.93 -15.91
C CYS A 117 18.70 1.84 -17.05
N THR A 118 18.65 3.15 -16.89
CA THR A 118 19.09 4.11 -17.91
C THR A 118 19.68 5.33 -17.21
N ALA A 119 20.82 5.83 -17.71
CA ALA A 119 21.48 7.03 -17.17
C ALA A 119 21.63 6.98 -15.63
N ASN A 120 22.17 5.91 -15.07
CA ASN A 120 22.27 5.69 -13.61
C ASN A 120 20.95 5.73 -12.81
N THR A 121 19.81 5.72 -13.48
CA THR A 121 18.48 5.62 -12.86
C THR A 121 17.92 4.24 -13.09
N GLN A 122 17.48 3.59 -12.01
CA GLN A 122 16.72 2.37 -12.06
C GLN A 122 15.25 2.66 -11.72
N LEU A 123 14.35 2.21 -12.60
CA LEU A 123 12.91 2.21 -12.31
C LEU A 123 12.52 0.81 -11.86
N MET A 124 11.84 0.75 -10.72
CA MET A 124 11.45 -0.50 -10.06
C MET A 124 9.94 -0.53 -9.94
N VAL A 125 9.34 -1.68 -10.26
CA VAL A 125 7.91 -1.90 -10.06
C VAL A 125 7.73 -2.95 -8.97
N CYS A 126 6.99 -2.61 -7.93
CA CYS A 126 6.60 -3.53 -6.87
C CYS A 126 5.15 -3.95 -7.04
N ASN A 127 4.94 -5.25 -7.16
CA ASN A 127 3.61 -5.84 -7.20
C ASN A 127 3.20 -6.24 -5.78
N ASP A 128 2.11 -5.65 -5.29
CA ASP A 128 1.51 -5.98 -3.99
C ASP A 128 0.31 -6.93 -4.12
N ASN A 129 -0.05 -7.33 -5.34
CA ASN A 129 -1.03 -8.38 -5.59
C ASN A 129 -0.44 -9.77 -5.36
N ASN A 130 -1.27 -10.74 -5.01
CA ASN A 130 -0.88 -12.16 -4.92
C ASN A 130 -0.91 -12.89 -6.28
N TYR A 131 -0.98 -12.16 -7.38
CA TYR A 131 -0.98 -12.68 -8.76
C TYR A 131 -0.07 -11.82 -9.65
N GLU A 132 0.36 -12.38 -10.78
CA GLU A 132 1.19 -11.69 -11.77
C GLU A 132 0.42 -10.51 -12.36
N ILE A 133 1.08 -9.34 -12.48
CA ILE A 133 0.52 -8.19 -13.18
C ILE A 133 1.17 -8.03 -14.55
N VAL A 134 0.34 -7.68 -15.53
CA VAL A 134 0.75 -7.41 -16.91
C VAL A 134 0.35 -5.98 -17.24
N LEU A 135 1.33 -5.14 -17.57
CA LEU A 135 1.15 -3.71 -17.73
C LEU A 135 1.72 -3.23 -19.07
N GLU A 136 1.14 -2.19 -19.64
CA GLU A 136 1.75 -1.48 -20.76
C GLU A 136 2.97 -0.69 -20.26
N CYS A 137 4.17 -1.06 -20.73
CA CYS A 137 5.40 -0.47 -20.22
C CYS A 137 5.43 1.04 -20.49
N GLY A 138 5.27 1.45 -21.76
CA GLY A 138 5.44 2.86 -22.15
C GLY A 138 4.31 3.76 -21.68
N ALA A 139 3.06 3.31 -21.79
CA ALA A 139 1.91 4.10 -21.39
C ALA A 139 1.83 4.23 -19.86
N THR A 140 1.59 3.09 -19.18
CA THR A 140 1.24 3.13 -17.76
C THR A 140 2.45 3.41 -16.88
N LEU A 141 3.57 2.70 -17.09
CA LEU A 141 4.75 2.86 -16.24
C LEU A 141 5.54 4.12 -16.59
N GLY A 142 5.56 4.51 -17.87
CA GLY A 142 6.13 5.78 -18.30
C GLY A 142 5.42 6.97 -17.68
N ASP A 143 4.09 6.96 -17.61
CA ASP A 143 3.32 8.05 -16.97
C ASP A 143 3.52 8.09 -15.46
N MET A 144 3.66 6.94 -14.80
CA MET A 144 4.02 6.90 -13.38
C MET A 144 5.43 7.47 -13.12
N ALA A 145 6.43 7.08 -13.90
CA ALA A 145 7.77 7.62 -13.77
C ALA A 145 7.84 9.12 -14.09
N GLN A 146 7.10 9.58 -15.10
CA GLN A 146 6.97 11.01 -15.42
C GLN A 146 6.34 11.79 -14.26
N ALA A 147 5.26 11.27 -13.66
CA ALA A 147 4.60 11.93 -12.54
C ALA A 147 5.51 12.04 -11.31
N ILE A 148 6.36 11.04 -11.03
CA ILE A 148 7.42 11.20 -10.01
C ILE A 148 8.37 12.32 -10.42
N ASN A 149 8.84 12.32 -11.66
CA ASN A 149 9.83 13.30 -12.11
C ASN A 149 9.34 14.75 -12.06
N ASP A 150 8.09 14.98 -12.45
CA ASP A 150 7.47 16.31 -12.53
C ASP A 150 7.19 16.89 -11.14
N ASN A 151 6.82 16.04 -10.19
CA ASN A 151 6.30 16.48 -8.88
C ASN A 151 7.33 16.35 -7.76
N CYS A 152 8.41 15.58 -7.94
CA CYS A 152 9.44 15.34 -6.93
C CYS A 152 10.79 15.99 -7.27
N ASN A 153 10.86 16.88 -8.25
CA ASN A 153 12.07 17.63 -8.57
C ASN A 153 12.42 18.63 -7.46
N ASN A 154 13.62 18.48 -6.91
CA ASN A 154 14.24 19.35 -5.93
C ASN A 154 15.64 19.74 -6.40
N ASN A 155 15.73 20.90 -7.07
CA ASN A 155 16.99 21.48 -7.56
C ASN A 155 17.83 20.53 -8.44
N GLY A 156 17.17 19.81 -9.36
CA GLY A 156 17.84 18.90 -10.31
C GLY A 156 18.06 17.48 -9.79
N LEU A 157 17.78 17.24 -8.51
CA LEU A 157 17.59 15.90 -7.98
C LEU A 157 16.11 15.56 -7.94
N THR A 158 15.76 14.31 -8.18
CA THR A 158 14.40 13.80 -8.13
C THR A 158 14.41 12.44 -7.46
N GLY A 159 13.27 12.00 -6.95
CA GLY A 159 13.17 10.68 -6.35
C GLY A 159 11.79 10.50 -5.75
N GLY A 160 11.23 9.31 -5.91
CA GLY A 160 9.94 9.05 -5.31
C GLY A 160 9.38 7.68 -5.63
N GLN A 161 8.19 7.46 -5.08
CA GLN A 161 7.38 6.27 -5.25
C GLN A 161 5.95 6.66 -5.51
N GLN A 162 5.38 6.15 -6.59
CA GLN A 162 3.99 6.33 -6.96
C GLN A 162 3.24 5.02 -6.84
N PHE A 163 2.23 5.02 -5.97
CA PHE A 163 1.24 3.97 -5.80
C PHE A 163 0.06 4.18 -6.74
N ASN A 164 -0.69 3.12 -7.00
CA ASN A 164 -1.97 3.20 -7.71
C ASN A 164 -3.05 2.35 -7.02
N ALA A 165 -4.26 2.43 -7.57
CA ALA A 165 -5.44 1.73 -7.05
C ALA A 165 -5.47 0.22 -7.38
N LEU A 166 -4.52 -0.27 -8.19
CA LEU A 166 -4.43 -1.66 -8.64
C LEU A 166 -3.38 -2.45 -7.83
N ASN A 167 -3.01 -1.97 -6.65
CA ASN A 167 -2.04 -2.60 -5.72
C ASN A 167 -0.68 -2.92 -6.36
N TYR A 168 -0.16 -1.98 -7.13
CA TYR A 168 1.26 -1.95 -7.45
C TYR A 168 1.78 -0.52 -7.34
N ASN A 169 3.10 -0.39 -7.33
CA ASN A 169 3.75 0.90 -7.27
C ASN A 169 5.03 0.90 -8.11
N LEU A 170 5.44 2.10 -8.52
CA LEU A 170 6.70 2.34 -9.20
C LEU A 170 7.53 3.27 -8.34
N TYR A 171 8.82 2.99 -8.18
CA TYR A 171 9.76 3.92 -7.58
C TYR A 171 11.01 4.10 -8.43
N THR A 172 11.63 5.26 -8.28
CA THR A 172 12.91 5.61 -8.89
C THR A 172 14.03 5.35 -7.89
N ASP A 173 15.15 4.80 -8.32
CA ASP A 173 16.33 4.65 -7.48
C ASP A 173 17.62 4.93 -8.26
N TRP A 174 18.66 5.34 -7.56
CA TRP A 174 19.98 5.52 -8.15
C TRP A 174 20.69 4.18 -8.29
N ARG A 175 21.24 3.91 -9.48
CA ARG A 175 22.03 2.70 -9.75
C ARG A 175 23.19 2.99 -10.68
N ASN A 176 24.41 2.87 -10.15
CA ASN A 176 25.62 2.99 -10.97
C ASN A 176 25.67 1.94 -12.08
N ASN A 177 26.10 2.36 -13.28
CA ASN A 177 26.34 1.49 -14.44
C ASN A 177 25.08 0.75 -14.91
N CYS A 178 24.00 1.52 -15.06
CA CYS A 178 23.08 1.27 -16.16
C CYS A 178 23.84 1.43 -17.51
#